data_AF-A0A0R2S8Q3-F1
#
_entry.id   AF-A0A0R2S8Q3-F1
#
_cell.length_a   1.000
_cell.length_b   1.000
_cell.length_c   1.000
_cell.angle_alpha   90.00
_cell.angle_beta   90.00
_cell.angle_gamma   90.00
#
_symmetry.space_group_name_H-M   'P 1'
#
loop_
_entity.id
_entity.type
_entity.pdbx_description
1 polymer ?
#
loop_
_entity_poly.entity_id
_entity_poly.type
_entity_poly.pdbx_seq_one_letter_code
_entity_poly.pdbx_strand_id
1 'polypeptide(L)'
;MKKVGGVVQFTNNKGVGIALVRTGKGVKAFRALNLACTHQGYPLRLEGDKWVCDNHLANFSITGDVTKGPAESNLQNIPLKATKKKITVG
;
A
#
# COMPACT_ATOMS: atom_id res chain seq x y z
N MET A 1 8.60 10.32 7.08
CA MET A 1 9.10 8.92 7.25
C MET A 1 10.58 8.85 6.93
N LYS A 2 11.41 8.39 7.87
CA LYS A 2 12.88 8.38 7.72
C LYS A 2 13.47 7.01 7.31
N LYS A 3 12.77 5.91 7.54
CA LYS A 3 13.25 4.54 7.29
C LYS A 3 12.73 3.98 5.95
N VAL A 4 13.60 3.35 5.15
CA VAL A 4 13.19 2.56 3.97
C VAL A 4 12.45 1.31 4.44
N GLY A 5 11.34 0.96 3.81
CA GLY A 5 10.40 -0.05 4.28
C GLY A 5 9.43 0.47 5.35
N GLY A 6 9.54 1.75 5.75
CA GLY A 6 8.55 2.36 6.64
C GLY A 6 7.19 2.46 5.95
N VAL A 7 6.12 2.26 6.71
CA VAL A 7 4.73 2.35 6.25
C VAL A 7 3.94 3.33 7.14
N VAL A 8 3.08 4.12 6.51
CA VAL A 8 2.04 4.92 7.17
C VAL A 8 0.71 4.51 6.55
N GLN A 9 -0.22 4.06 7.38
CA GLN A 9 -1.59 3.73 6.96
C GLN A 9 -2.54 4.87 7.34
N PHE A 10 -3.46 5.21 6.44
CA PHE A 10 -4.50 6.20 6.69
C PHE A 10 -5.69 5.96 5.75
N THR A 11 -6.84 6.51 6.11
CA THR A 11 -8.05 6.46 5.27
C THR A 11 -8.28 7.84 4.67
N ASN A 12 -8.58 7.93 3.37
CA ASN A 12 -8.93 9.21 2.76
C ASN A 12 -10.40 9.59 3.05
N ASN A 13 -10.79 10.79 2.61
CA ASN A 13 -12.17 11.29 2.76
C ASN A 13 -13.24 10.48 2.01
N LYS A 14 -12.86 9.55 1.13
CA LYS A 14 -13.76 8.63 0.42
C LYS A 14 -13.85 7.26 1.09
N GLY A 15 -13.25 7.08 2.27
CA GLY A 15 -13.24 5.80 2.98
C GLY A 15 -12.25 4.78 2.44
N VAL A 16 -11.37 5.15 1.50
CA VAL A 16 -10.36 4.23 0.93
C VAL A 16 -9.18 4.13 1.87
N GLY A 17 -8.84 2.91 2.29
CA GLY A 17 -7.62 2.63 3.04
C GLY A 17 -6.38 2.76 2.15
N ILE A 18 -5.36 3.46 2.64
CA ILE A 18 -4.14 3.75 1.90
C ILE A 18 -2.93 3.39 2.73
N ALA A 19 -1.94 2.74 2.10
CA ALA A 19 -0.60 2.61 2.65
C ALA A 19 0.39 3.47 1.86
N LEU A 20 1.03 4.42 2.54
CA LEU A 20 2.21 5.11 2.02
C LEU A 20 3.46 4.36 2.46
N VAL A 21 4.18 3.81 1.48
CA VAL A 21 5.37 2.97 1.67
C VAL A 21 6.59 3.69 1.15
N ARG A 22 7.68 3.74 1.94
CA ARG A 22 8.96 4.27 1.48
C ARG A 22 9.80 3.16 0.86
N THR A 23 9.94 3.15 -0.45
CA THR A 23 10.63 2.08 -1.22
C THR A 23 12.14 2.28 -1.33
N GLY A 24 12.67 3.44 -0.95
CA GLY A 24 14.10 3.72 -1.07
C GLY A 24 14.50 5.11 -0.58
N LYS A 25 15.66 5.59 -1.04
CA LYS A 25 16.17 6.92 -0.73
C LYS A 25 15.68 7.94 -1.77
N GLY A 26 15.44 9.18 -1.34
CA GLY A 26 15.03 10.29 -2.21
C GLY A 26 13.51 10.49 -2.32
N VAL A 27 13.12 11.55 -3.04
CA VAL A 27 11.72 12.01 -3.14
C VAL A 27 10.86 11.15 -4.05
N LYS A 28 11.46 10.41 -5.00
CA LYS A 28 10.72 9.51 -5.90
C LYS A 28 10.50 8.10 -5.32
N ALA A 29 11.03 7.84 -4.12
CA ALA A 29 11.09 6.51 -3.54
C ALA A 29 9.93 6.26 -2.56
N PHE A 30 8.72 6.57 -3.02
CA PHE A 30 7.48 6.37 -2.27
C PHE A 30 6.43 5.73 -3.18
N ARG A 31 5.57 4.91 -2.58
CA ARG A 31 4.42 4.30 -3.23
C ARG A 31 3.21 4.45 -2.33
N ALA A 32 2.09 4.88 -2.90
CA ALA A 32 0.81 4.89 -2.21
C ALA A 32 -0.03 3.74 -2.77
N LEU A 33 -0.45 2.83 -1.91
CA LEU A 33 -1.19 1.62 -2.29
C LEU A 33 -2.63 1.74 -1.83
N ASN A 34 -3.56 1.35 -2.69
CA ASN A 34 -4.95 1.12 -2.32
C ASN A 34 -5.04 -0.19 -1.52
N LEU A 35 -5.44 -0.11 -0.24
CA LEU A 35 -5.59 -1.27 0.66
C LEU A 35 -6.96 -1.97 0.47
N ALA A 36 -7.32 -2.18 -0.79
CA ALA A 36 -8.45 -3.00 -1.21
C ALA A 36 -7.90 -4.20 -1.97
N CYS A 37 -8.23 -5.41 -1.54
CA CYS A 37 -7.83 -6.64 -2.18
C CYS A 37 -8.28 -6.64 -3.63
N THR A 38 -7.38 -6.92 -4.57
CA THR A 38 -7.69 -6.94 -6.01
C THR A 38 -8.58 -8.09 -6.45
N HIS A 39 -8.87 -9.05 -5.57
CA HIS A 39 -9.84 -10.11 -5.84
C HIS A 39 -11.29 -9.59 -5.76
N GLN A 40 -11.70 -9.01 -4.62
CA GLN A 40 -13.10 -8.63 -4.36
C GLN A 40 -13.25 -7.32 -3.56
N GLY A 41 -12.17 -6.54 -3.42
CA GLY A 41 -12.19 -5.24 -2.76
C GLY A 41 -12.14 -5.26 -1.23
N TYR A 42 -12.08 -6.44 -0.60
CA TYR A 42 -11.99 -6.55 0.87
C TYR A 42 -10.76 -5.83 1.44
N PRO A 43 -10.83 -5.28 2.67
CA PRO A 43 -9.71 -4.62 3.32
C PRO A 43 -8.49 -5.54 3.48
N LEU A 44 -7.32 -4.90 3.55
CA LEU A 44 -6.06 -5.55 3.84
C LEU A 44 -5.52 -5.08 5.20
N ARG A 45 -5.02 -6.00 6.01
CA ARG A 45 -4.26 -5.71 7.22
C ARG A 45 -2.76 -5.90 6.99
N LEU A 46 -1.96 -5.15 7.74
CA LEU A 46 -0.51 -5.35 7.79
C LEU A 46 -0.19 -6.54 8.72
N GLU A 47 0.60 -7.49 8.24
CA GLU A 47 1.12 -8.59 9.05
C GLU A 47 2.63 -8.71 8.80
N GLY A 48 3.44 -8.27 9.76
CA GLY A 48 4.89 -8.20 9.57
C GLY A 48 5.27 -7.27 8.42
N ASP A 49 5.75 -7.84 7.31
CA ASP A 49 6.20 -7.17 6.10
C ASP A 49 5.31 -7.45 4.87
N LYS A 50 4.07 -7.89 5.08
CA LYS A 50 3.11 -8.18 4.01
C LYS A 50 1.72 -7.65 4.32
N TRP A 51 0.93 -7.46 3.27
CA TRP A 51 -0.50 -7.21 3.36
C TRP A 51 -1.26 -8.51 3.25
N VAL A 52 -2.26 -8.71 4.10
CA VAL A 52 -3.12 -9.90 4.10
C VAL A 52 -4.57 -9.45 3.97
N CYS A 53 -5.28 -10.04 3.02
CA CYS A 53 -6.72 -9.83 2.88
C CYS A 53 -7.47 -10.54 3.99
N ASP A 54 -8.37 -9.81 4.67
CA ASP A 54 -9.08 -10.32 5.85
C ASP A 54 -10.11 -11.42 5.52
N ASN A 55 -10.48 -11.58 4.26
CA ASN A 55 -11.52 -12.54 3.86
C ASN A 55 -10.96 -13.88 3.38
N HIS A 56 -10.17 -13.88 2.30
CA HIS A 56 -9.65 -15.11 1.67
C HIS A 56 -8.14 -15.29 1.82
N LEU A 57 -7.49 -14.45 2.65
CA LEU A 57 -6.07 -14.55 2.98
C LEU A 57 -5.13 -14.51 1.76
N ALA A 58 -5.51 -13.72 0.74
CA ALA A 58 -4.60 -13.31 -0.31
C ALA A 58 -3.48 -12.46 0.30
N ASN A 59 -2.24 -12.66 -0.16
CA ASN A 59 -1.09 -11.93 0.34
C ASN A 59 -0.50 -11.02 -0.73
N PHE A 60 0.03 -9.89 -0.27
CA PHE A 60 0.80 -8.97 -1.09
C PHE A 60 2.08 -8.59 -0.36
N SER A 61 3.17 -8.37 -1.10
CA SER A 61 4.40 -7.78 -0.55
C SER A 61 4.12 -6.40 0.04
N ILE A 62 5.01 -5.89 0.90
CA ILE A 62 4.85 -4.53 1.45
C ILE A 62 4.71 -3.45 0.36
N THR A 63 5.25 -3.69 -0.85
CA THR A 63 5.18 -2.80 -2.03
C THR A 63 3.99 -3.03 -2.93
N GLY A 64 3.13 -4.01 -2.60
CA GLY A 64 1.86 -4.27 -3.24
C GLY A 64 1.88 -5.36 -4.31
N ASP A 65 2.98 -6.10 -4.47
CA ASP A 65 3.05 -7.21 -5.44
C ASP A 65 2.27 -8.41 -4.89
N VAL A 66 1.45 -9.05 -5.71
CA VAL A 66 0.70 -10.23 -5.27
C VAL A 66 1.66 -11.39 -5.04
N THR A 67 1.54 -12.06 -3.89
CA THR A 67 2.41 -13.19 -3.50
C THR A 67 1.63 -14.45 -3.17
N LYS A 68 0.32 -14.34 -2.92
CA LYS A 68 -0.56 -15.49 -2.68
C LYS A 68 -1.99 -15.16 -3.11
N GLY A 69 -2.61 -16.11 -3.82
CA GLY A 69 -4.00 -16.05 -4.25
C GLY A 69 -5.02 -16.09 -3.10
N PRO A 70 -6.32 -15.86 -3.38
CA PRO A 70 -6.94 -15.88 -4.71
C PRO A 70 -6.79 -14.61 -5.56
N ALA A 71 -6.17 -13.54 -5.04
CA ALA A 71 -5.84 -12.41 -5.89
C ALA A 71 -4.80 -12.80 -6.96
N GLU A 72 -5.00 -12.34 -8.19
CA GLU A 72 -4.10 -12.62 -9.33
C GLU A 72 -3.37 -11.35 -9.82
N SER A 73 -3.61 -10.21 -9.17
CA SER A 73 -3.08 -8.91 -9.59
C SER A 73 -2.54 -8.11 -8.41
N ASN A 74 -1.48 -7.33 -8.65
CA ASN A 74 -0.87 -6.43 -7.68
C ASN A 74 -1.84 -5.35 -7.20
N LEU A 75 -1.62 -4.83 -5.98
CA LEU A 75 -2.37 -3.69 -5.45
C LEU A 75 -2.25 -2.48 -6.37
N GLN A 76 -3.36 -1.76 -6.47
CA GLN A 76 -3.44 -0.54 -7.27
C GLN A 76 -2.62 0.58 -6.62
N ASN A 77 -1.92 1.35 -7.45
CA ASN A 77 -1.24 2.56 -7.00
C ASN A 77 -2.19 3.73 -7.00
N ILE A 78 -2.06 4.55 -5.97
CA ILE A 78 -2.68 5.87 -5.92
C ILE A 78 -1.61 6.88 -6.36
N PRO A 79 -1.95 7.80 -7.28
CA PRO A 79 -1.06 8.89 -7.65
C PRO A 79 -0.55 9.65 -6.42
N LEU A 80 0.72 10.03 -6.45
CA LEU A 80 1.31 10.85 -5.41
C LEU A 80 2.29 11.86 -5.99
N LYS A 81 2.43 12.99 -5.30
CA LYS A 81 3.46 13.99 -5.54
C LYS A 81 4.31 14.12 -4.28
N ALA A 82 5.61 13.96 -4.44
CA ALA A 82 6.55 14.00 -3.33
C ALA A 82 7.60 15.10 -3.54
N THR A 83 7.86 15.83 -2.46
CA THR A 83 8.90 16.86 -2.36
C THR A 83 9.82 16.53 -1.20
N LYS A 84 10.84 17.36 -0.94
CA LYS A 84 11.74 17.16 0.20
C LYS A 84 11.03 17.24 1.56
N LYS A 85 9.90 17.96 1.65
CA LYS A 85 9.19 18.23 2.92
C LYS A 85 7.79 17.61 3.02
N LYS A 86 7.13 17.39 1.89
CA LYS A 86 5.72 16.99 1.83
C LYS A 86 5.47 15.92 0.79
N ILE A 87 4.58 14.98 1.11
CA ILE A 87 3.98 14.03 0.18
C ILE A 87 2.48 14.31 0.15
N THR A 88 1.92 14.42 -1.05
CA THR A 88 0.48 14.53 -1.30
C THR A 88 0.06 13.27 -2.05
N VAL A 89 -0.99 12.61 -1.57
CA VAL A 89 -1.56 11.40 -2.17
C VAL A 89 -2.95 11.76 -2.71
N GLY A 90 -3.20 11.46 -3.99
CA GLY A 90 -4.38 11.93 -4.73
C GLY A 90 -4.02 12.58 -6.05
#